data_AF-A0A424M059-F1
#
_entry.id   AF-A0A424M059-F1
#
_cell.length_a   1.000
_cell.length_b   1.000
_cell.length_c   1.000
_cell.angle_alpha   90.00
_cell.angle_beta   90.00
_cell.angle_gamma   90.00
#
_symmetry.space_group_name_H-M   'P 1'
#
loop_
_entity.id
_entity.type
_entity.pdbx_description
1 polymer ?
#
loop_
_entity_poly.entity_id
_entity_poly.type
_entity_poly.pdbx_seq_one_letter_code
_entity_poly.pdbx_strand_id
1 'polypeptide(L)'
;MNSDLGDKKLQTSGDDFWIAPSANVIGEVILAKDASVWFNAVLRADNEPIYVGQGSNIQDGAIIHTDPGFSCVIGEKVTVGHMAMLHGCHIGDGSLIGIGSVILNGAKIGKNCIIGSKALVTEGMEIPDGSMVLGIPGKVKKILNDEEQSVLSIGADHYVENYKKYKKLLKS
;
A
#
# COMPACT_ATOMS: atom_id res chain seq x y z
N MET A 1 -13.94 -2.54 10.66
CA MET A 1 -14.87 -1.44 11.02
C MET A 1 -14.44 -0.20 10.27
N ASN A 2 -15.37 0.49 9.61
CA ASN A 2 -15.10 1.81 9.05
C ASN A 2 -15.55 2.84 10.09
N SER A 3 -14.62 3.67 10.55
CA SER A 3 -14.89 4.60 11.64
C SER A 3 -14.42 6.00 11.25
N ASP A 4 -15.38 6.91 11.17
CA ASP A 4 -15.11 8.33 10.99
C ASP A 4 -14.55 8.92 12.29
N LEU A 5 -13.66 9.91 12.18
CA LEU A 5 -13.07 10.65 13.29
C LEU A 5 -13.34 12.15 13.08
N GLY A 6 -14.49 12.62 13.56
CA GLY A 6 -14.94 13.98 13.29
C GLY A 6 -15.15 14.20 11.79
N ASP A 7 -14.45 15.17 11.21
CA ASP A 7 -14.51 15.46 9.77
C ASP A 7 -13.63 14.52 8.92
N LYS A 8 -12.75 13.72 9.56
CA LYS A 8 -11.88 12.77 8.89
C LYS A 8 -12.64 11.47 8.61
N LYS A 9 -12.84 11.17 7.33
CA LYS A 9 -13.63 10.01 6.88
C LYS A 9 -13.02 9.37 5.64
N LEU A 10 -13.46 8.15 5.37
CA LEU A 10 -13.16 7.46 4.12
C LEU A 10 -13.71 8.26 2.92
N GLN A 11 -12.87 8.48 1.92
CA GLN A 11 -13.20 9.13 0.66
C GLN A 11 -12.98 8.16 -0.50
N THR A 12 -13.97 8.07 -1.38
CA THR A 12 -13.92 7.24 -2.60
C THR A 12 -14.55 8.01 -3.76
N SER A 13 -14.11 7.74 -4.99
CA SER A 13 -14.66 8.37 -6.21
C SER A 13 -15.89 7.64 -6.77
N GLY A 14 -16.34 6.56 -6.13
CA GLY A 14 -17.44 5.71 -6.58
C GLY A 14 -17.42 4.37 -5.87
N ASP A 15 -18.10 3.38 -6.46
CA ASP A 15 -18.22 2.03 -5.88
C ASP A 15 -17.14 1.06 -6.37
N ASP A 16 -16.21 1.46 -7.22
CA ASP A 16 -15.14 0.60 -7.72
C ASP A 16 -13.98 0.52 -6.71
N PHE A 17 -14.22 -0.09 -5.56
CA PHE A 17 -13.22 -0.41 -4.55
C PHE A 17 -13.71 -1.58 -3.69
N TRP A 18 -12.85 -2.12 -2.83
CA TRP A 18 -13.27 -3.13 -1.86
C TRP A 18 -12.49 -3.07 -0.56
N ILE A 19 -13.22 -3.21 0.55
CA ILE A 19 -12.68 -3.32 1.89
C ILE A 19 -13.20 -4.63 2.46
N ALA A 20 -12.28 -5.52 2.86
CA ALA A 20 -12.63 -6.79 3.47
C ALA A 20 -13.40 -6.58 4.79
N PRO A 21 -14.37 -7.45 5.14
CA PRO A 21 -15.18 -7.27 6.35
C PRO A 21 -14.39 -7.13 7.65
N SER A 22 -13.22 -7.78 7.74
CA SER A 22 -12.36 -7.73 8.93
C SER A 22 -11.29 -6.63 8.89
N ALA A 23 -11.20 -5.86 7.80
CA ALA A 23 -10.29 -4.71 7.74
C ALA A 23 -10.82 -3.55 8.59
N ASN A 24 -9.91 -2.68 9.05
CA ASN A 24 -10.23 -1.46 9.76
C ASN A 24 -9.69 -0.26 9.00
N VAL A 25 -10.58 0.64 8.59
CA VAL A 25 -10.27 1.85 7.84
C VAL A 25 -10.82 3.03 8.63
N ILE A 26 -9.91 3.85 9.16
CA ILE A 26 -10.22 4.83 10.22
C ILE A 26 -9.67 6.19 9.81
N GLY A 27 -10.49 7.24 9.94
CA GLY A 27 -10.08 8.61 9.65
C GLY A 27 -9.98 8.93 8.15
N GLU A 28 -9.04 9.79 7.78
CA GLU A 28 -8.94 10.36 6.44
C GLU A 28 -8.18 9.44 5.46
N VAL A 29 -8.88 8.39 5.01
CA VAL A 29 -8.36 7.44 4.02
C VAL A 29 -9.00 7.72 2.67
N ILE A 30 -8.18 7.87 1.63
CA ILE A 30 -8.62 8.10 0.26
C ILE A 30 -8.33 6.84 -0.55
N LEU A 31 -9.37 6.16 -1.02
CA LEU A 31 -9.25 5.01 -1.91
C LEU A 31 -9.65 5.42 -3.34
N ALA A 32 -8.70 5.30 -4.26
CA ALA A 32 -8.95 5.49 -5.68
C ALA A 32 -9.70 4.28 -6.28
N LYS A 33 -10.08 4.43 -7.56
CA LYS A 33 -10.70 3.36 -8.34
C LYS A 33 -9.86 2.07 -8.29
N ASP A 34 -10.54 0.94 -8.20
CA ASP A 34 -9.98 -0.41 -8.14
C ASP A 34 -9.01 -0.65 -6.97
N ALA A 35 -8.92 0.25 -5.99
CA ALA A 35 -8.16 0.03 -4.78
C ALA A 35 -8.84 -1.03 -3.89
N SER A 36 -8.03 -1.85 -3.21
CA SER A 36 -8.53 -2.92 -2.34
C SER A 36 -7.78 -3.03 -1.01
N VAL A 37 -8.52 -3.23 0.07
CA VAL A 37 -8.00 -3.42 1.44
C VAL A 37 -8.44 -4.79 1.94
N TRP A 38 -7.48 -5.64 2.28
CA TRP A 38 -7.67 -7.08 2.51
C TRP A 38 -7.80 -7.42 3.99
N PHE A 39 -8.01 -8.71 4.28
CA PHE A 39 -8.48 -9.16 5.59
C PHE A 39 -7.52 -8.77 6.71
N ASN A 40 -8.08 -8.25 7.80
CA ASN A 40 -7.34 -7.83 8.98
C ASN A 40 -6.32 -6.70 8.75
N ALA A 41 -6.30 -6.06 7.57
CA ALA A 41 -5.50 -4.87 7.35
C ALA A 41 -6.04 -3.69 8.18
N VAL A 42 -5.14 -2.80 8.60
CA VAL A 42 -5.47 -1.60 9.37
C VAL A 42 -4.90 -0.38 8.65
N LEU A 43 -5.77 0.52 8.22
CA LEU A 43 -5.43 1.85 7.73
C LEU A 43 -5.97 2.86 8.74
N ARG A 44 -5.08 3.49 9.51
CA ARG A 44 -5.46 4.48 10.52
C ARG A 44 -4.85 5.83 10.18
N ALA A 45 -5.68 6.69 9.58
CA ALA A 45 -5.35 8.05 9.16
C ALA A 45 -5.94 9.07 10.13
N ASP A 46 -5.57 8.96 11.41
CA ASP A 46 -6.01 9.87 12.48
C ASP A 46 -5.12 11.11 12.60
N ASN A 47 -3.84 11.02 12.21
CA ASN A 47 -2.91 12.16 12.15
C ASN A 47 -2.92 12.85 10.79
N GLU A 48 -2.39 12.20 9.76
CA GLU A 48 -2.33 12.68 8.38
C GLU A 48 -3.06 11.72 7.42
N PRO A 49 -3.46 12.18 6.23
CA PRO A 49 -4.18 11.35 5.28
C PRO A 49 -3.38 10.13 4.81
N ILE A 50 -4.11 9.06 4.47
CA ILE A 50 -3.57 7.90 3.75
C ILE A 50 -4.20 7.87 2.36
N TYR A 51 -3.37 7.90 1.32
CA TYR A 51 -3.80 7.80 -0.08
C TYR A 51 -3.45 6.42 -0.63
N VAL A 52 -4.44 5.74 -1.22
CA VAL A 52 -4.26 4.47 -1.93
C VAL A 52 -4.65 4.67 -3.39
N GLY A 53 -3.65 4.65 -4.26
CA GLY A 53 -3.79 4.90 -5.70
C GLY A 53 -4.54 3.81 -6.46
N GLN A 54 -4.83 4.10 -7.73
CA GLN A 54 -5.69 3.27 -8.56
C GLN A 54 -5.12 1.86 -8.73
N GLY A 55 -5.96 0.84 -8.53
CA GLY A 55 -5.58 -0.57 -8.67
C GLY A 55 -4.59 -1.07 -7.61
N SER A 56 -4.26 -0.26 -6.60
CA SER A 56 -3.35 -0.66 -5.52
C SER A 56 -4.06 -1.54 -4.49
N ASN A 57 -3.31 -2.46 -3.89
CA ASN A 57 -3.85 -3.41 -2.92
C ASN A 57 -3.05 -3.41 -1.62
N ILE A 58 -3.78 -3.36 -0.50
CA ILE A 58 -3.26 -3.45 0.86
C ILE A 58 -3.61 -4.82 1.42
N GLN A 59 -2.65 -5.73 1.37
CA GLN A 59 -2.88 -7.14 1.65
C GLN A 59 -3.08 -7.44 3.14
N ASP A 60 -3.37 -8.71 3.41
CA ASP A 60 -3.84 -9.19 4.71
C ASP A 60 -2.89 -8.83 5.86
N GLY A 61 -3.47 -8.31 6.93
CA GLY A 61 -2.74 -7.94 8.14
C GLY A 61 -1.75 -6.79 7.98
N ALA A 62 -1.68 -6.12 6.82
CA ALA A 62 -0.83 -4.94 6.66
C ALA A 62 -1.33 -3.78 7.54
N ILE A 63 -0.40 -2.99 8.09
CA ILE A 63 -0.69 -1.86 8.97
C ILE A 63 -0.14 -0.60 8.32
N ILE A 64 -1.00 0.40 8.16
CA ILE A 64 -0.65 1.71 7.60
C ILE A 64 -1.07 2.77 8.61
N HIS A 65 -0.11 3.60 9.01
CA HIS A 65 -0.30 4.68 9.96
C HIS A 65 0.51 5.91 9.53
N THR A 66 0.19 7.06 10.10
CA THR A 66 0.81 8.34 9.79
C THR A 66 1.14 9.08 11.07
N ASP A 67 2.18 9.89 11.04
CA ASP A 67 2.49 10.86 12.10
C ASP A 67 2.23 12.28 11.59
N PRO A 68 2.05 13.27 12.49
CA PRO A 68 1.93 14.68 12.08
C PRO A 68 3.06 15.12 11.14
N GLY A 69 2.71 15.67 9.98
CA GLY A 69 3.65 16.06 8.92
C GLY A 69 4.12 14.93 8.00
N PHE A 70 3.67 13.69 8.22
CA PHE A 70 4.03 12.52 7.41
C PHE A 70 2.78 11.73 6.96
N SER A 71 2.15 12.19 5.87
CA SER A 71 1.12 11.42 5.17
C SER A 71 1.68 10.13 4.57
N CYS A 72 0.84 9.12 4.35
CA CYS A 72 1.22 7.93 3.59
C CYS A 72 0.61 8.00 2.19
N VAL A 73 1.46 8.03 1.16
CA VAL A 73 1.04 8.10 -0.24
C VAL A 73 1.45 6.82 -0.95
N ILE A 74 0.47 6.05 -1.40
CA ILE A 74 0.67 4.83 -2.16
C ILE A 74 0.21 5.11 -3.58
N GLY A 75 1.13 5.03 -4.54
CA GLY A 75 0.89 5.28 -5.96
C GLY A 75 -0.06 4.27 -6.62
N GLU A 76 -0.12 4.32 -7.94
CA GLU A 76 -0.98 3.42 -8.74
C GLU A 76 -0.35 2.03 -8.89
N LYS A 77 -1.19 1.00 -8.95
CA LYS A 77 -0.77 -0.39 -9.16
C LYS A 77 0.32 -0.87 -8.19
N VAL A 78 0.30 -0.35 -6.96
CA VAL A 78 1.21 -0.78 -5.89
C VAL A 78 0.63 -1.99 -5.18
N THR A 79 1.49 -2.97 -4.93
CA THR A 79 1.15 -4.13 -4.11
C THR A 79 1.80 -3.99 -2.74
N VAL A 80 1.00 -3.77 -1.70
CA VAL A 80 1.47 -3.76 -0.31
C VAL A 80 1.26 -5.15 0.28
N GLY A 81 2.35 -5.89 0.40
CA GLY A 81 2.36 -7.30 0.77
C GLY A 81 1.80 -7.59 2.17
N HIS A 82 1.38 -8.84 2.38
CA HIS A 82 0.83 -9.30 3.66
C HIS A 82 1.71 -8.89 4.85
N MET A 83 1.08 -8.41 5.92
CA MET A 83 1.73 -7.99 7.16
C MET A 83 2.80 -6.90 6.99
N ALA A 84 2.87 -6.19 5.86
CA ALA A 84 3.75 -5.05 5.71
C ALA A 84 3.31 -3.90 6.63
N MET A 85 4.27 -3.10 7.09
CA MET A 85 4.05 -1.91 7.90
C MET A 85 4.51 -0.68 7.14
N LEU A 86 3.59 0.25 6.88
CA LEU A 86 3.89 1.55 6.28
C LEU A 86 3.63 2.64 7.30
N HIS A 87 4.62 3.51 7.50
CA HIS A 87 4.53 4.62 8.42
C HIS A 87 4.95 5.91 7.71
N GLY A 88 4.00 6.78 7.39
CA GLY A 88 4.26 8.13 6.86
C GLY A 88 5.23 8.21 5.66
N CYS A 89 5.07 7.34 4.67
CA CYS A 89 6.00 7.18 3.55
C CYS A 89 5.34 7.40 2.17
N HIS A 90 6.16 7.55 1.13
CA HIS A 90 5.71 7.65 -0.26
C HIS A 90 6.18 6.43 -1.06
N ILE A 91 5.26 5.76 -1.74
CA ILE A 91 5.52 4.59 -2.59
C ILE A 91 5.12 4.91 -4.02
N GLY A 92 6.08 4.88 -4.94
CA GLY A 92 5.86 5.14 -6.36
C GLY A 92 5.12 4.01 -7.07
N ASP A 93 4.48 4.38 -8.17
CA ASP A 93 3.63 3.51 -9.00
C ASP A 93 4.30 2.19 -9.38
N GLY A 94 3.51 1.12 -9.47
CA GLY A 94 3.97 -0.20 -9.91
C GLY A 94 4.91 -0.90 -8.94
N SER A 95 5.16 -0.35 -7.74
CA SER A 95 6.05 -0.96 -6.77
C SER A 95 5.42 -2.13 -6.01
N LEU A 96 6.27 -3.06 -5.59
CA LEU A 96 5.91 -4.18 -4.72
C LEU A 96 6.61 -4.01 -3.36
N ILE A 97 5.81 -3.87 -2.32
CA ILE A 97 6.25 -3.88 -0.94
C ILE A 97 6.13 -5.31 -0.41
N GLY A 98 7.26 -5.95 -0.14
CA GLY A 98 7.32 -7.36 0.22
C GLY A 98 6.65 -7.67 1.56
N ILE A 99 6.31 -8.96 1.74
CA ILE A 99 5.63 -9.49 2.92
C ILE A 99 6.42 -9.13 4.19
N GLY A 100 5.74 -8.55 5.17
CA GLY A 100 6.33 -8.21 6.47
C GLY A 100 7.44 -7.17 6.43
N SER A 101 7.59 -6.43 5.33
CA SER A 101 8.54 -5.31 5.27
C SER A 101 8.04 -4.11 6.09
N VAL A 102 8.96 -3.26 6.51
CA VAL A 102 8.69 -2.07 7.31
C VAL A 102 9.27 -0.85 6.61
N ILE A 103 8.42 0.15 6.35
CA ILE A 103 8.79 1.42 5.71
C ILE A 103 8.48 2.55 6.68
N LEU A 104 9.50 3.33 7.06
CA LEU A 104 9.40 4.37 8.09
C LEU A 104 9.16 5.77 7.51
N ASN A 105 8.88 6.72 8.41
CA ASN A 105 8.49 8.09 8.12
C ASN A 105 9.46 8.78 7.14
N GLY A 106 8.89 9.51 6.18
CA GLY A 106 9.64 10.29 5.21
C GLY A 106 10.39 9.48 4.17
N ALA A 107 10.35 8.14 4.21
CA ALA A 107 10.93 7.32 3.16
C ALA A 107 10.19 7.56 1.82
N LYS A 108 10.96 7.63 0.73
CA LYS A 108 10.46 7.79 -0.63
C LYS A 108 10.94 6.63 -1.47
N ILE A 109 10.02 5.75 -1.85
CA ILE A 109 10.27 4.66 -2.77
C ILE A 109 9.83 5.11 -4.16
N GLY A 110 10.74 5.00 -5.12
CA GLY A 110 10.48 5.29 -6.52
C GLY A 110 9.48 4.34 -7.16
N LYS A 111 9.29 4.47 -8.47
CA LYS A 111 8.39 3.63 -9.27
C LYS A 111 9.00 2.26 -9.53
N ASN A 112 8.16 1.26 -9.75
CA ASN A 112 8.53 -0.09 -10.14
C ASN A 112 9.62 -0.71 -9.25
N CYS A 113 9.61 -0.40 -7.95
CA CYS A 113 10.58 -0.93 -7.00
C CYS A 113 10.10 -2.27 -6.44
N ILE A 114 11.05 -3.10 -6.01
CA ILE A 114 10.79 -4.27 -5.17
C ILE A 114 11.45 -4.05 -3.82
N ILE A 115 10.64 -3.91 -2.78
CA ILE A 115 11.12 -4.03 -1.40
C ILE A 115 10.99 -5.49 -0.99
N GLY A 116 12.10 -6.14 -0.67
CA GLY A 116 12.12 -7.54 -0.29
C GLY A 116 11.32 -7.81 0.99
N SER A 117 10.81 -9.03 1.12
CA SER A 117 10.13 -9.47 2.33
C SER A 117 11.00 -9.25 3.57
N LYS A 118 10.39 -8.75 4.63
CA LYS A 118 11.05 -8.40 5.91
C LYS A 118 12.16 -7.35 5.79
N ALA A 119 12.28 -6.62 4.68
CA ALA A 119 13.23 -5.52 4.59
C ALA A 119 12.78 -4.33 5.46
N LEU A 120 13.74 -3.57 5.98
CA LEU A 120 13.50 -2.32 6.70
C LEU A 120 13.99 -1.13 5.87
N VAL A 121 13.09 -0.28 5.39
CA VAL A 121 13.44 1.01 4.79
C VAL A 121 13.36 2.07 5.89
N THR A 122 14.51 2.66 6.22
CA THR A 122 14.66 3.57 7.36
C THR A 122 14.07 4.95 7.08
N GLU A 123 13.90 5.75 8.12
CA GLU A 123 13.37 7.11 8.01
C GLU A 123 14.15 7.96 6.99
N GLY A 124 13.41 8.71 6.17
CA GLY A 124 13.97 9.61 5.16
C GLY A 124 14.74 8.92 4.01
N MET A 125 14.78 7.58 3.97
CA MET A 125 15.51 6.88 2.92
C MET A 125 14.86 7.08 1.55
N GLU A 126 15.65 7.48 0.56
CA GLU A 126 15.20 7.61 -0.83
C GLU A 126 15.69 6.42 -1.66
N ILE A 127 14.77 5.72 -2.31
CA ILE A 127 15.00 4.56 -3.15
C ILE A 127 14.71 4.95 -4.60
N PRO A 128 15.68 4.89 -5.53
CA PRO A 128 15.45 5.21 -6.94
C PRO A 128 14.48 4.26 -7.63
N ASP A 129 13.85 4.73 -8.71
CA ASP A 129 12.99 3.92 -9.58
C ASP A 129 13.68 2.60 -10.02
N GLY A 130 12.89 1.55 -10.15
CA GLY A 130 13.34 0.24 -10.59
C GLY A 130 14.29 -0.45 -9.61
N SER A 131 14.38 -0.03 -8.35
CA SER A 131 15.32 -0.61 -7.40
C SER A 131 14.78 -1.88 -6.72
N MET A 132 15.66 -2.86 -6.52
CA MET A 132 15.42 -3.97 -5.59
C MET A 132 16.15 -3.72 -4.26
N VAL A 133 15.42 -3.67 -3.15
CA VAL A 133 15.95 -3.40 -1.80
C VAL A 133 15.80 -4.63 -0.92
N LEU A 134 16.88 -5.09 -0.28
CA LEU A 134 16.87 -6.26 0.62
C LEU A 134 17.56 -5.96 1.96
N GLY A 135 17.07 -6.59 3.04
CA GLY A 135 17.75 -6.66 4.34
C GLY A 135 17.26 -5.68 5.41
N ILE A 136 17.90 -5.73 6.58
CA ILE A 136 17.66 -4.86 7.74
C ILE A 136 19.03 -4.33 8.24
N PRO A 137 19.33 -3.02 8.09
CA PRO A 137 18.60 -2.06 7.26
C PRO A 137 18.65 -2.45 5.77
N GLY A 138 17.61 -2.07 5.04
CA GLY A 138 17.46 -2.33 3.61
C GLY A 138 18.55 -1.63 2.81
N LYS A 139 19.07 -2.32 1.79
CA LYS A 139 20.03 -1.74 0.84
C LYS A 139 19.60 -2.06 -0.58
N VAL A 140 19.76 -1.09 -1.48
CA VAL A 140 19.61 -1.33 -2.91
C VAL A 140 20.63 -2.39 -3.33
N LYS A 141 20.14 -3.48 -3.91
CA LYS A 141 20.95 -4.63 -4.37
C LYS A 141 21.20 -4.60 -5.86
N LYS A 142 20.19 -4.21 -6.63
CA LYS A 142 20.26 -4.05 -8.07
C LYS A 142 19.16 -3.14 -8.58
N ILE A 143 19.32 -2.71 -9.82
CA ILE A 143 18.26 -2.15 -10.64
C ILE A 143 17.60 -3.30 -11.41
N LEU A 144 16.28 -3.27 -11.48
CA LEU A 144 15.42 -4.21 -12.19
C LEU A 144 15.43 -3.87 -13.67
N ASN A 145 15.47 -4.90 -14.51
CA ASN A 145 15.27 -4.70 -15.95
C ASN A 145 13.77 -4.49 -16.28
N ASP A 146 13.47 -4.12 -17.52
CA ASP A 146 12.10 -3.81 -17.96
C ASP A 146 11.14 -4.99 -17.81
N GLU A 147 11.62 -6.22 -18.05
CA GLU A 147 10.83 -7.44 -17.90
C GLU A 147 10.44 -7.66 -16.43
N GLU A 148 11.40 -7.55 -15.52
CA GLU A 148 11.19 -7.65 -14.07
C GLU A 148 10.21 -6.58 -13.55
N GLN A 149 10.31 -5.35 -14.07
CA GLN A 149 9.39 -4.26 -13.71
C GLN A 149 7.97 -4.52 -14.24
N SER A 150 7.84 -5.05 -15.46
CA SER A 150 6.54 -5.29 -16.10
C SER A 150 5.64 -6.25 -15.30
N VAL A 151 6.24 -7.27 -14.68
CA VAL A 151 5.53 -8.30 -13.91
C VAL A 151 4.88 -7.73 -12.63
N LEU A 152 5.41 -6.63 -12.09
CA LEU A 152 4.86 -6.00 -10.89
C LEU A 152 3.43 -5.49 -11.12
N SER A 153 3.21 -4.85 -12.28
CA SER A 153 1.90 -4.35 -12.67
C SER A 153 0.86 -5.47 -12.86
N ILE A 154 1.29 -6.63 -13.37
CA ILE A 154 0.45 -7.83 -13.53
C ILE A 154 0.00 -8.35 -12.16
N GLY A 155 0.89 -8.30 -11.16
CA GLY A 155 0.57 -8.66 -9.77
C GLY A 155 -0.56 -7.79 -9.20
N ALA A 156 -0.52 -6.48 -9.43
CA ALA A 156 -1.58 -5.56 -9.00
C ALA A 156 -2.90 -5.81 -9.76
N ASP A 157 -2.85 -5.98 -11.08
CA ASP A 157 -4.04 -6.25 -11.90
C ASP A 157 -4.73 -7.57 -11.48
N HIS A 158 -3.97 -8.58 -11.04
CA HIS A 158 -4.54 -9.80 -10.47
C HIS A 158 -5.38 -9.54 -9.21
N TYR A 159 -4.95 -8.61 -8.36
CA TYR A 159 -5.66 -8.22 -7.15
C TYR A 159 -6.93 -7.41 -7.45
N VAL A 160 -6.96 -6.65 -8.55
CA VAL A 160 -8.18 -6.02 -9.07
C VAL A 160 -9.22 -7.08 -9.42
N GLU A 161 -8.83 -8.11 -10.16
CA GLU A 161 -9.74 -9.20 -10.51
C GLU A 161 -10.19 -10.02 -9.30
N ASN A 162 -9.31 -10.20 -8.30
CA ASN A 162 -9.68 -10.92 -7.10
C ASN A 162 -10.66 -10.14 -6.22
N TYR A 163 -10.48 -8.84 -5.99
CA TYR A 163 -11.44 -8.11 -5.16
C TYR A 163 -12.84 -8.16 -5.80
N LYS A 164 -12.95 -8.10 -7.14
CA LYS A 164 -14.24 -8.20 -7.84
C LYS A 164 -14.93 -9.55 -7.57
N LYS A 165 -14.17 -10.64 -7.47
CA LYS A 165 -14.69 -11.97 -7.09
C LYS A 165 -15.16 -11.98 -5.63
N TYR A 166 -14.34 -11.49 -4.70
CA TYR A 166 -14.69 -11.43 -3.28
C TYR A 166 -15.89 -10.51 -3.01
N LYS A 167 -15.97 -9.37 -3.70
CA LYS A 167 -17.09 -8.44 -3.62
C LYS A 167 -18.41 -9.07 -4.08
N LYS A 168 -18.37 -9.99 -5.05
CA LYS A 168 -19.55 -10.79 -5.44
C LYS A 168 -19.87 -11.85 -4.38
N LEU A 169 -18.85 -12.57 -3.90
CA LEU A 169 -18.99 -13.67 -2.93
C LEU A 169 -19.55 -13.20 -1.57
N LEU A 170 -19.20 -12.00 -1.11
CA LEU A 170 -19.59 -11.48 0.20
C LEU A 170 -20.79 -10.53 0.14
N LYS A 171 -21.36 -10.30 -1.05
CA LYS A 171 -22.65 -9.63 -1.23
C LYS A 171 -23.83 -10.61 -1.20
N SER A 172 -23.58 -11.92 -1.24
CA SER A 172 -24.56 -13.00 -1.02
C SER A 172 -24.60 -13.42 0.44
#